data_AF-A0A151RSW9-F1
#
_entry.id   AF-A0A151RSW9-F1
#
_cell.length_a   1.000
_cell.length_b   1.000
_cell.length_c   1.000
_cell.angle_alpha   90.00
_cell.angle_beta   90.00
_cell.angle_gamma   90.00
#
_symmetry.space_group_name_H-M   'P 1'
#
loop_
_entity.id
_entity.type
_entity.pdbx_description
1 polymer ?
#
loop_
_entity_poly.entity_id
_entity_poly.type
_entity_poly.pdbx_seq_one_letter_code
_entity_poly.pdbx_strand_id
1 'polypeptide(L)'
;SSPSLTFAHTISEKLDTKNYLLWCQQVEPVIKGHRLHHFLVNPQIPPKFLTISDKDENCVSEEYLAWEQQDQLLLSWLQSSMSKDMLTHVIGCKSSFQIWDKIHEYFHAHTNAKARQLRSDLRSTTLDNGTISDYLLRIQSLVDSLTAIGDSVSSKEHLGIVLDGLPEEYESTVSLISSRFDVLSIEEVETLLLAHESRLNV
;
A
#
# COMPACT_ATOMS: atom_id res chain seq x y z
N SER A 1 -37.49 -4.28 -13.27
CA SER A 1 -36.77 -4.82 -12.11
C SER A 1 -35.31 -4.45 -12.24
N SER A 2 -34.82 -3.52 -11.43
CA SER A 2 -33.39 -3.19 -11.39
C SER A 2 -32.62 -4.44 -10.95
N PRO A 3 -31.57 -4.86 -11.65
CA PRO A 3 -30.79 -6.02 -11.23
C PRO A 3 -30.21 -5.74 -9.85
N SER A 4 -30.50 -6.63 -8.89
CA SER A 4 -29.88 -6.58 -7.57
C SER A 4 -28.37 -6.75 -7.75
N LEU A 5 -27.59 -5.73 -7.42
CA LEU A 5 -26.14 -5.81 -7.38
C LEU A 5 -25.75 -6.78 -6.27
N THR A 6 -25.32 -7.99 -6.65
CA THR A 6 -24.83 -9.00 -5.70
C THR A 6 -23.32 -9.03 -5.78
N PHE A 7 -22.65 -8.46 -4.78
CA PHE A 7 -21.20 -8.60 -4.63
C PHE A 7 -20.87 -9.99 -4.06
N ALA A 8 -20.87 -11.00 -4.91
CA ALA A 8 -20.59 -12.39 -4.52
C ALA A 8 -19.09 -12.64 -4.22
N HIS A 9 -18.20 -11.73 -4.64
CA HIS A 9 -16.78 -11.85 -4.38
C HIS A 9 -16.46 -11.39 -2.95
N THR A 10 -16.13 -12.35 -2.10
CA THR A 10 -15.67 -12.08 -0.74
C THR A 10 -14.22 -11.63 -0.78
N ILE A 11 -13.96 -10.44 -0.26
CA ILE A 11 -12.61 -9.92 -0.04
C ILE A 11 -11.92 -10.83 0.98
N SER A 12 -10.81 -11.46 0.61
CA SER A 12 -10.14 -12.44 1.46
C SER A 12 -9.53 -11.79 2.70
N GLU A 13 -8.98 -10.59 2.55
CA GLU A 13 -8.38 -9.81 3.63
C GLU A 13 -8.97 -8.41 3.68
N LYS A 14 -9.59 -8.08 4.81
CA LYS A 14 -10.17 -6.75 5.01
C LYS A 14 -9.08 -5.69 5.06
N LEU A 15 -9.36 -4.50 4.55
CA LEU A 15 -8.43 -3.38 4.57
C LEU A 15 -8.00 -3.04 5.99
N ASP A 16 -6.69 -2.99 6.19
CA ASP A 16 -6.01 -2.46 7.36
C ASP A 16 -4.87 -1.52 6.93
N THR A 17 -4.12 -1.00 7.90
CA THR A 17 -3.03 -0.05 7.67
C THR A 17 -1.81 -0.64 6.96
N LYS A 18 -1.78 -1.94 6.70
CA LYS A 18 -0.62 -2.68 6.16
C LYS A 18 -0.89 -3.31 4.79
N ASN A 19 -2.14 -3.56 4.43
CA ASN A 19 -2.49 -4.33 3.23
C ASN A 19 -3.17 -3.54 2.10
N TYR A 20 -3.07 -2.20 2.11
CA TYR A 20 -3.76 -1.33 1.16
C TYR A 20 -3.60 -1.73 -0.32
N LEU A 21 -2.37 -2.02 -0.78
CA LEU A 21 -2.13 -2.40 -2.19
C LEU A 21 -2.81 -3.74 -2.54
N LEU A 22 -2.73 -4.71 -1.65
CA LEU A 22 -3.38 -6.01 -1.81
C LEU A 22 -4.91 -5.86 -1.82
N TRP A 23 -5.45 -5.00 -0.96
CA TRP A 23 -6.87 -4.67 -0.93
C TRP A 23 -7.32 -4.01 -2.24
N CYS A 24 -6.59 -3.00 -2.73
CA CYS A 24 -6.86 -2.34 -4.03
C CYS A 24 -6.89 -3.36 -5.17
N GLN A 25 -5.92 -4.28 -5.20
CA GLN A 25 -5.83 -5.34 -6.21
C GLN A 25 -7.07 -6.26 -6.23
N GLN A 26 -7.70 -6.50 -5.08
CA GLN A 26 -8.93 -7.31 -4.98
C GLN A 26 -10.20 -6.50 -5.31
N VAL A 27 -10.25 -5.24 -4.86
CA VAL A 27 -11.45 -4.40 -4.88
C VAL A 27 -11.70 -3.78 -6.25
N GLU A 28 -10.66 -3.26 -6.90
CA GLU A 28 -10.81 -2.57 -8.19
C GLU A 28 -11.43 -3.45 -9.29
N PRO A 29 -11.01 -4.71 -9.50
CA PRO A 29 -11.61 -5.56 -10.53
C PRO A 29 -13.10 -5.83 -10.27
N VAL A 30 -13.52 -5.96 -9.01
CA VAL A 30 -14.93 -6.16 -8.65
C VAL A 30 -15.74 -4.92 -9.03
N ILE A 31 -15.28 -3.72 -8.65
CA ILE A 31 -15.95 -2.46 -8.97
C ILE A 31 -16.03 -2.24 -10.50
N LYS A 32 -14.92 -2.44 -11.20
CA LYS A 32 -14.83 -2.29 -12.66
C LYS A 32 -15.73 -3.32 -13.36
N GLY A 33 -15.76 -4.57 -12.89
CA GLY A 33 -16.64 -5.63 -13.39
C GLY A 33 -18.13 -5.29 -13.28
N HIS A 34 -18.53 -4.57 -12.23
CA HIS A 34 -19.90 -4.08 -12.04
C HIS A 34 -20.16 -2.72 -12.69
N ARG A 35 -19.18 -2.14 -13.40
CA ARG A 35 -19.23 -0.80 -14.02
C ARG A 35 -19.48 0.35 -13.03
N LEU A 36 -19.11 0.16 -11.76
CA LEU A 36 -19.37 1.11 -10.68
C LEU A 36 -18.23 2.13 -10.47
N HIS A 37 -17.13 2.01 -11.21
CA HIS A 37 -15.94 2.86 -11.02
C HIS A 37 -16.22 4.37 -11.15
N HIS A 38 -17.22 4.75 -11.95
CA HIS A 38 -17.60 6.15 -12.11
C HIS A 38 -18.16 6.79 -10.83
N PHE A 39 -18.75 6.01 -9.92
CA PHE A 39 -19.18 6.50 -8.61
C PHE A 39 -18.01 6.95 -7.73
N LEU A 40 -16.80 6.41 -7.97
CA LEU A 40 -15.64 6.59 -7.08
C LEU A 40 -14.70 7.71 -7.51
N VAL A 41 -14.67 8.04 -8.80
CA VAL A 41 -13.70 8.99 -9.36
C VAL A 41 -14.37 10.27 -9.86
N ASN A 42 -15.54 10.14 -10.48
CA ASN A 42 -16.25 11.29 -11.03
C ASN A 42 -17.77 11.03 -11.01
N PRO A 43 -18.39 11.02 -9.82
CA PRO A 43 -19.79 10.68 -9.66
C PRO A 43 -20.67 11.68 -10.44
N GLN A 44 -21.43 11.16 -11.40
CA GLN A 44 -22.45 11.93 -12.11
C GLN A 44 -23.75 11.84 -11.33
N ILE A 45 -24.01 12.84 -10.49
CA ILE A 45 -25.17 12.86 -9.59
C ILE A 45 -26.36 13.48 -10.34
N PRO A 46 -27.45 12.73 -10.60
CA PRO A 46 -28.65 13.29 -11.21
C PRO A 46 -29.28 14.38 -10.32
N PRO A 47 -30.04 15.33 -10.90
CA PRO A 47 -30.79 16.29 -10.11
C PRO A 47 -31.79 15.59 -9.19
N LYS A 48 -31.70 15.88 -7.89
CA LYS A 48 -32.63 15.33 -6.88
C LYS A 48 -34.08 15.73 -7.15
N PHE A 49 -34.27 16.96 -7.61
CA PHE A 49 -35.57 17.54 -7.97
C PHE A 49 -35.47 18.11 -9.39
N LEU A 50 -36.46 17.85 -10.25
CA LEU A 50 -36.45 18.29 -11.65
C LEU A 50 -36.96 19.73 -11.80
N THR A 51 -37.89 20.13 -10.93
CA THR A 51 -38.46 21.48 -10.89
C THR A 51 -38.45 22.07 -9.47
N ILE A 52 -38.78 23.36 -9.36
CA ILE A 52 -38.96 24.02 -8.05
C ILE A 52 -40.19 23.44 -7.33
N SER A 53 -41.27 23.16 -8.06
CA SER A 53 -42.48 22.53 -7.50
C SER A 53 -42.16 21.17 -6.89
N ASP A 54 -41.35 20.36 -7.58
CA ASP A 54 -40.92 19.05 -7.07
C ASP A 54 -40.12 19.18 -5.77
N LYS A 55 -39.32 20.24 -5.64
CA LYS A 55 -38.56 20.51 -4.42
C LYS A 55 -39.49 20.89 -3.26
N ASP A 56 -40.47 21.74 -3.51
CA ASP A 56 -41.43 22.19 -2.49
C ASP A 56 -42.33 21.03 -2.02
N GLU A 57 -42.68 20.11 -2.93
CA GLU A 57 -43.46 18.90 -2.65
C GLU A 57 -42.62 17.68 -2.25
N ASN A 58 -41.29 17.82 -2.23
CA ASN A 58 -40.31 16.75 -1.99
C ASN A 58 -40.49 15.52 -2.92
N CYS A 59 -40.86 15.76 -4.18
CA CYS A 59 -40.94 14.77 -5.25
C CYS A 59 -39.54 14.48 -5.81
N VAL A 60 -38.90 13.41 -5.33
CA VAL A 60 -37.54 13.04 -5.76
C VAL A 60 -37.58 12.36 -7.13
N SER A 61 -36.64 12.70 -8.02
CA SER A 61 -36.54 12.08 -9.34
C SER A 61 -36.20 10.59 -9.27
N GLU A 62 -36.79 9.79 -10.16
CA GLU A 62 -36.50 8.34 -10.25
C GLU A 62 -35.02 8.08 -10.57
N GLU A 63 -34.40 8.94 -11.39
CA GLU A 63 -32.97 8.86 -11.73
C GLU A 63 -32.08 9.07 -10.51
N TYR A 64 -32.38 10.05 -9.66
CA TYR A 64 -31.66 10.27 -8.41
C TYR A 64 -31.83 9.08 -7.46
N LEU A 65 -33.04 8.54 -7.31
CA LEU A 65 -33.28 7.37 -6.45
C LEU A 65 -32.53 6.13 -6.92
N ALA A 66 -32.49 5.88 -8.23
CA ALA A 66 -31.74 4.78 -8.81
C ALA A 66 -30.22 4.94 -8.61
N TRP A 67 -29.71 6.16 -8.80
CA TRP A 67 -28.32 6.50 -8.53
C TRP A 67 -27.97 6.31 -7.05
N GLU A 68 -28.79 6.86 -6.15
CA GLU A 68 -28.58 6.78 -4.70
C GLU A 68 -28.58 5.33 -4.23
N GLN A 69 -29.51 4.51 -4.74
CA GLN A 69 -29.54 3.08 -4.43
C GLN A 69 -28.21 2.38 -4.81
N GLN A 70 -27.66 2.65 -5.99
CA GLN A 70 -26.41 2.03 -6.44
C GLN A 70 -25.20 2.53 -5.62
N ASP A 71 -25.13 3.84 -5.35
CA ASP A 71 -24.08 4.41 -4.50
C ASP A 71 -24.10 3.80 -3.10
N GLN A 72 -25.28 3.66 -2.49
CA GLN A 72 -25.40 3.10 -1.14
C GLN A 72 -25.07 1.60 -1.06
N LEU A 73 -25.39 0.84 -2.11
CA LEU A 73 -24.96 -0.56 -2.22
C LEU A 73 -23.44 -0.66 -2.31
N LEU A 74 -22.80 0.18 -3.14
CA LEU A 74 -21.35 0.23 -3.26
C LEU A 74 -20.69 0.68 -1.94
N LEU A 75 -21.26 1.70 -1.29
CA LEU A 75 -20.82 2.21 0.01
C LEU A 75 -20.82 1.10 1.07
N SER A 76 -21.94 0.38 1.19
CA SER A 76 -22.07 -0.70 2.17
C SER A 76 -21.10 -1.86 1.90
N TRP A 77 -20.87 -2.18 0.62
CA TRP A 77 -19.90 -3.20 0.23
C TRP A 77 -18.46 -2.76 0.53
N LEU A 78 -18.08 -1.53 0.20
CA LEU A 78 -16.77 -0.97 0.56
C LEU A 78 -16.55 -1.03 2.07
N GLN A 79 -17.54 -0.63 2.87
CA GLN A 79 -17.50 -0.76 4.34
C GLN A 79 -17.30 -2.20 4.80
N SER A 80 -17.97 -3.17 4.16
CA SER A 80 -17.82 -4.59 4.51
C SER A 80 -16.41 -5.12 4.25
N SER A 81 -15.70 -4.52 3.29
CA SER A 81 -14.32 -4.86 2.91
C SER A 81 -13.26 -4.26 3.84
N MET A 82 -13.63 -3.47 4.84
CA MET A 82 -12.70 -2.80 5.76
C MET A 82 -12.69 -3.43 7.15
N SER A 83 -11.54 -3.39 7.82
CA SER A 83 -11.41 -3.75 9.23
C SER A 83 -12.15 -2.75 10.13
N LYS A 84 -12.38 -3.13 11.40
CA LYS A 84 -13.04 -2.24 12.38
C LYS A 84 -12.27 -0.94 12.58
N ASP A 85 -10.95 -1.03 12.64
CA ASP A 85 -10.08 0.13 12.85
C ASP A 85 -10.17 1.06 11.63
N MET A 86 -10.14 0.51 10.42
CA MET A 86 -10.31 1.32 9.21
C MET A 86 -11.68 1.97 9.08
N LEU A 87 -12.74 1.31 9.56
CA LEU A 87 -14.07 1.91 9.60
C LEU A 87 -14.13 3.18 10.46
N THR A 88 -13.29 3.30 11.50
CA THR A 88 -13.24 4.52 12.32
C THR A 88 -12.75 5.73 11.53
N HIS A 89 -11.90 5.53 10.53
CA HIS A 89 -11.37 6.61 9.68
C HIS A 89 -12.41 7.15 8.71
N VAL A 90 -13.45 6.39 8.35
CA VAL A 90 -14.47 6.77 7.36
C VAL A 90 -15.83 7.12 7.99
N ILE A 91 -15.88 7.31 9.31
CA ILE A 91 -17.07 7.79 10.00
C ILE A 91 -17.51 9.13 9.39
N GLY A 92 -18.81 9.23 9.08
CA GLY A 92 -19.43 10.43 8.50
C GLY A 92 -19.42 10.49 6.97
N CYS A 93 -18.70 9.58 6.28
CA CYS A 93 -18.81 9.44 4.83
C CYS A 93 -20.20 8.92 4.44
N LYS A 94 -20.86 9.61 3.52
CA LYS A 94 -22.24 9.35 3.08
C LYS A 94 -22.35 8.78 1.67
N SER A 95 -21.25 8.75 0.92
CA SER A 95 -21.20 8.22 -0.44
C SER A 95 -19.96 7.36 -0.65
N SER A 96 -20.04 6.47 -1.63
CA SER A 96 -18.92 5.60 -2.01
C SER A 96 -17.69 6.40 -2.42
N PHE A 97 -17.89 7.52 -3.14
CA PHE A 97 -16.87 8.52 -3.46
C PHE A 97 -16.10 8.99 -2.22
N GLN A 98 -16.81 9.43 -1.19
CA GLN A 98 -16.18 9.96 0.03
C GLN A 98 -15.37 8.93 0.80
N ILE A 99 -15.80 7.65 0.81
CA ILE A 99 -14.98 6.58 1.40
C ILE A 99 -13.73 6.36 0.56
N TRP A 100 -13.90 6.24 -0.76
CA TRP A 100 -12.81 5.96 -1.69
C TRP A 100 -11.71 7.01 -1.61
N ASP A 101 -12.10 8.28 -1.73
CA ASP A 101 -11.21 9.44 -1.67
C ASP A 101 -10.47 9.51 -0.33
N LYS A 102 -11.18 9.42 0.79
CA LYS A 102 -10.58 9.50 2.13
C LYS A 102 -9.60 8.37 2.41
N ILE A 103 -9.88 7.16 1.94
CA ILE A 103 -8.96 6.02 2.06
C ILE A 103 -7.72 6.25 1.21
N HIS A 104 -7.88 6.70 -0.04
CA HIS A 104 -6.75 7.00 -0.92
C HIS A 104 -5.87 8.11 -0.33
N GLU A 105 -6.46 9.19 0.17
CA GLU A 105 -5.73 10.27 0.84
C GLU A 105 -5.00 9.78 2.10
N TYR A 106 -5.68 8.99 2.94
CA TYR A 106 -5.09 8.42 4.16
C TYR A 106 -3.84 7.60 3.83
N PHE A 107 -3.95 6.65 2.91
CA PHE A 107 -2.81 5.81 2.53
C PHE A 107 -1.77 6.57 1.73
N HIS A 108 -2.14 7.51 0.86
CA HIS A 108 -1.16 8.33 0.16
C HIS A 108 -0.31 9.14 1.15
N ALA A 109 -0.92 9.76 2.16
CA ALA A 109 -0.17 10.50 3.18
C ALA A 109 0.67 9.59 4.09
N HIS A 110 0.08 8.50 4.61
CA HIS A 110 0.76 7.60 5.55
C HIS A 110 1.84 6.75 4.87
N THR A 111 1.59 6.23 3.67
CA THR A 111 2.57 5.48 2.89
C THR A 111 3.76 6.36 2.56
N ASN A 112 3.55 7.62 2.14
CA ASN A 112 4.67 8.53 1.87
C ASN A 112 5.49 8.86 3.13
N ALA A 113 4.85 9.12 4.26
CA ALA A 113 5.56 9.37 5.52
C ALA A 113 6.33 8.13 5.98
N LYS A 114 5.69 6.95 5.92
CA LYS A 114 6.30 5.67 6.31
C LYS A 114 7.44 5.26 5.37
N ALA A 115 7.29 5.47 4.06
CA ALA A 115 8.34 5.23 3.08
C ALA A 115 9.57 6.10 3.37
N ARG A 116 9.39 7.38 3.67
CA ARG A 116 10.48 8.27 4.07
C ARG A 116 11.16 7.81 5.35
N GLN A 117 10.39 7.41 6.36
CA GLN A 117 10.94 6.86 7.60
C GLN A 117 11.74 5.59 7.34
N LEU A 118 11.17 4.60 6.65
CA LEU A 118 11.83 3.35 6.32
C LEU A 118 13.10 3.57 5.47
N ARG A 119 13.08 4.49 4.50
CA ARG A 119 14.28 4.85 3.73
C ARG A 119 15.35 5.52 4.61
N SER A 120 14.94 6.32 5.59
CA SER A 120 15.87 6.90 6.56
C SER A 120 16.49 5.81 7.43
N ASP A 121 15.67 4.94 8.01
CA ASP A 121 16.10 3.83 8.86
C ASP A 121 17.06 2.91 8.09
N LEU A 122 16.71 2.57 6.84
CA LEU A 122 17.50 1.74 5.95
C LEU A 122 18.88 2.36 5.66
N ARG A 123 18.96 3.66 5.36
CA ARG A 123 20.25 4.35 5.13
C ARG A 123 21.08 4.53 6.40
N SER A 124 20.44 4.58 7.57
CA SER A 124 21.14 4.66 8.85
C SER A 124 21.51 3.30 9.43
N THR A 125 21.14 2.20 8.76
CA THR A 125 21.41 0.86 9.26
C THR A 125 22.88 0.53 9.07
N THR A 126 23.57 0.31 10.18
CA THR A 126 24.98 -0.07 10.26
C THR A 126 25.13 -1.43 10.95
N LEU A 127 26.25 -2.12 10.70
CA LEU A 127 26.56 -3.40 11.36
C LEU A 127 26.65 -3.23 12.89
N ASP A 128 27.19 -2.09 13.35
CA ASP A 128 27.47 -1.79 14.75
C ASP A 128 28.26 -2.93 15.44
N ASN A 129 27.91 -3.27 16.69
CA ASN A 129 28.49 -4.39 17.44
C ASN A 129 27.73 -5.71 17.21
N GLY A 130 26.94 -5.81 16.13
CA GLY A 130 26.13 -6.98 15.79
C GLY A 130 26.86 -7.97 14.87
N THR A 131 26.17 -9.05 14.50
CA THR A 131 26.66 -9.99 13.49
C THR A 131 26.22 -9.57 12.09
N ILE A 132 26.96 -9.99 11.05
CA ILE A 132 26.57 -9.82 9.64
C ILE A 132 25.20 -10.43 9.39
N SER A 133 24.89 -11.56 10.01
CA SER A 133 23.57 -12.20 9.88
C SER A 133 22.44 -11.30 10.40
N ASP A 134 22.59 -10.74 11.61
CA ASP A 134 21.58 -9.85 12.18
C ASP A 134 21.44 -8.53 11.40
N TYR A 135 22.56 -8.02 10.87
CA TYR A 135 22.57 -6.84 10.02
C TYR A 135 21.82 -7.05 8.70
N LEU A 136 22.12 -8.12 7.98
CA LEU A 136 21.44 -8.47 6.72
C LEU A 136 19.94 -8.72 6.94
N LEU A 137 19.57 -9.41 8.02
CA LEU A 137 18.16 -9.62 8.37
C LEU A 137 17.40 -8.31 8.64
N ARG A 138 18.03 -7.34 9.31
CA ARG A 138 17.43 -6.01 9.53
C ARG A 138 17.20 -5.28 8.20
N ILE A 139 18.20 -5.27 7.32
CA ILE A 139 18.09 -4.66 5.99
C ILE A 139 16.97 -5.31 5.19
N GLN A 140 16.93 -6.65 5.14
CA GLN A 140 15.89 -7.39 4.42
C GLN A 140 14.50 -7.06 4.95
N SER A 141 14.31 -6.99 6.27
CA SER A 141 13.03 -6.63 6.88
C SER A 141 12.56 -5.21 6.50
N LEU A 142 13.49 -4.25 6.39
CA LEU A 142 13.20 -2.89 5.95
C LEU A 142 12.85 -2.84 4.45
N VAL A 143 13.58 -3.58 3.61
CA VAL A 143 13.31 -3.71 2.16
C VAL A 143 11.95 -4.37 1.91
N ASP A 144 11.60 -5.40 2.67
CA ASP A 144 10.29 -6.05 2.59
C ASP A 144 9.17 -5.09 3.00
N SER A 145 9.39 -4.31 4.06
CA SER A 145 8.43 -3.29 4.52
C SER A 145 8.20 -2.18 3.51
N LEU A 146 9.26 -1.76 2.81
CA LEU A 146 9.22 -0.79 1.72
C LEU A 146 8.48 -1.35 0.49
N THR A 147 8.78 -2.59 0.12
CA THR A 147 8.11 -3.31 -0.97
C THR A 147 6.61 -3.48 -0.69
N ALA A 148 6.23 -3.81 0.55
CA ALA A 148 4.84 -3.98 0.96
C ALA A 148 3.98 -2.71 0.81
N ILE A 149 4.61 -1.53 0.85
CA ILE A 149 3.94 -0.23 0.64
C ILE A 149 4.16 0.35 -0.76
N GLY A 150 4.77 -0.43 -1.67
CA GLY A 150 4.96 -0.05 -3.07
C GLY A 150 6.17 0.83 -3.35
N ASP A 151 7.09 1.02 -2.39
CA ASP A 151 8.34 1.76 -2.57
C ASP A 151 9.52 0.78 -2.68
N SER A 152 9.62 0.06 -3.80
CA SER A 152 10.62 -1.01 -3.95
C SER A 152 12.06 -0.47 -4.00
N VAL A 153 12.99 -1.24 -3.41
CA VAL A 153 14.43 -0.98 -3.43
C VAL A 153 15.06 -1.79 -4.56
N SER A 154 15.82 -1.14 -5.45
CA SER A 154 16.52 -1.86 -6.52
C SER A 154 17.66 -2.71 -5.96
N SER A 155 18.04 -3.81 -6.62
CA SER A 155 19.16 -4.65 -6.18
C SER A 155 20.46 -3.86 -6.02
N LYS A 156 20.71 -2.88 -6.91
CA LYS A 156 21.86 -1.97 -6.82
C LYS A 156 21.79 -1.05 -5.60
N GLU A 157 20.62 -0.52 -5.29
CA GLU A 157 20.44 0.31 -4.09
C GLU A 157 20.59 -0.55 -2.81
N HIS A 158 20.01 -1.75 -2.79
CA HIS A 158 20.14 -2.69 -1.69
C HIS A 158 21.62 -3.00 -1.43
N LEU A 159 22.37 -3.42 -2.45
CA LEU A 159 23.80 -3.72 -2.33
C LEU A 159 24.60 -2.50 -1.85
N GLY A 160 24.32 -1.31 -2.37
CA GLY A 160 24.98 -0.08 -1.90
C GLY A 160 24.76 0.14 -0.40
N ILE A 161 23.52 0.02 0.07
CA ILE A 161 23.17 0.18 1.48
C ILE A 161 23.88 -0.86 2.36
N VAL A 162 23.92 -2.12 1.93
CA VAL A 162 24.63 -3.18 2.67
C VAL A 162 26.10 -2.81 2.83
N LEU A 163 26.76 -2.34 1.77
CA LEU A 163 28.19 -2.01 1.81
C LEU A 163 28.48 -0.74 2.60
N ASP A 164 27.64 0.29 2.47
CA ASP A 164 27.82 1.60 3.14
C ASP A 164 27.72 1.49 4.68
N GLY A 165 26.99 0.49 5.19
CA GLY A 165 26.81 0.28 6.64
C GLY A 165 27.86 -0.61 7.31
N LEU A 166 28.89 -1.07 6.57
CA LEU A 166 29.97 -1.91 7.11
C LEU A 166 31.11 -1.08 7.72
N PRO A 167 31.76 -1.55 8.80
CA PRO A 167 32.87 -0.84 9.42
C PRO A 167 34.18 -1.04 8.62
N GLU A 168 35.21 -0.24 8.96
CA GLU A 168 36.50 -0.20 8.28
C GLU A 168 37.19 -1.58 8.15
N GLU A 169 36.93 -2.47 9.10
CA GLU A 169 37.43 -3.86 9.09
C GLU A 169 37.02 -4.63 7.81
N TYR A 170 35.91 -4.25 7.19
CA TYR A 170 35.38 -4.87 5.97
C TYR A 170 35.82 -4.15 4.68
N GLU A 171 36.59 -3.06 4.72
CA GLU A 171 37.00 -2.25 3.55
C GLU A 171 37.58 -3.09 2.40
N SER A 172 38.42 -4.07 2.73
CA SER A 172 38.99 -4.98 1.72
C SER A 172 37.94 -5.80 0.98
N THR A 173 36.90 -6.24 1.68
CA THR A 173 35.76 -6.98 1.13
C THR A 173 34.85 -6.04 0.35
N VAL A 174 34.59 -4.84 0.88
CA VAL A 174 33.81 -3.78 0.21
C VAL A 174 34.44 -3.42 -1.13
N SER A 175 35.76 -3.20 -1.18
CA SER A 175 36.50 -2.89 -2.41
C SER A 175 36.41 -4.03 -3.44
N LEU A 176 36.55 -5.28 -2.99
CA LEU A 176 36.42 -6.46 -3.84
C LEU A 176 35.02 -6.58 -4.45
N ILE A 177 33.97 -6.41 -3.63
CA ILE A 177 32.57 -6.46 -4.08
C ILE A 177 32.28 -5.30 -5.03
N SER A 178 32.71 -4.09 -4.69
CA SER A 178 32.53 -2.88 -5.51
C SER A 178 33.16 -3.01 -6.90
N SER A 179 34.30 -3.72 -7.01
CA SER A 179 34.95 -3.98 -8.31
C SER A 179 34.16 -4.93 -9.23
N ARG A 180 33.20 -5.69 -8.68
CA ARG A 180 32.38 -6.70 -9.38
C ARG A 180 30.89 -6.45 -9.22
N PHE A 181 30.52 -5.21 -8.90
CA PHE A 181 29.18 -4.84 -8.47
C PHE A 181 28.09 -5.19 -9.49
N ASP A 182 28.39 -5.14 -10.79
CA ASP A 182 27.44 -5.43 -11.86
C ASP A 182 27.24 -6.94 -12.13
N VAL A 183 28.02 -7.80 -11.47
CA VAL A 183 28.05 -9.25 -11.72
C VAL A 183 27.54 -10.06 -10.54
N LEU A 184 27.69 -9.54 -9.32
CA LEU A 184 27.37 -10.27 -8.09
C LEU A 184 25.89 -10.23 -7.75
N SER A 185 25.33 -11.37 -7.36
CA SER A 185 24.00 -11.43 -6.73
C SER A 185 24.06 -10.98 -5.26
N ILE A 186 22.89 -10.67 -4.69
CA ILE A 186 22.78 -10.37 -3.25
C ILE A 186 23.26 -11.58 -2.44
N GLU A 187 22.86 -12.81 -2.80
CA GLU A 187 23.25 -14.01 -2.06
C GLU A 187 24.78 -14.25 -2.08
N GLU A 188 25.43 -13.94 -3.20
CA GLU A 188 26.89 -14.03 -3.31
C GLU A 188 27.59 -13.01 -2.40
N VAL A 189 27.07 -11.78 -2.34
CA VAL A 189 27.56 -10.73 -1.44
C VAL A 189 27.39 -11.14 0.03
N GLU A 190 26.22 -11.63 0.42
CA GLU A 190 25.96 -12.13 1.76
C GLU A 190 26.95 -13.24 2.16
N THR A 191 27.18 -14.18 1.25
CA THR A 191 28.14 -15.28 1.45
C THR A 191 29.56 -14.77 1.68
N LEU A 192 30.00 -13.78 0.90
CA LEU A 192 31.33 -13.18 1.04
C LEU A 192 31.49 -12.45 2.38
N LEU A 193 30.46 -11.73 2.83
CA LEU A 193 30.46 -11.02 4.10
C LEU A 193 30.51 -11.98 5.30
N LEU A 194 29.67 -13.02 5.30
CA LEU A 194 29.68 -14.07 6.33
C LEU A 194 31.02 -14.81 6.39
N ALA A 195 31.59 -15.12 5.22
CA ALA A 195 32.92 -15.72 5.16
C ALA A 195 34.02 -14.80 5.71
N HIS A 196 33.87 -13.47 5.58
CA HIS A 196 34.80 -12.51 6.16
C HIS A 196 34.66 -12.42 7.68
N GLU A 197 33.44 -12.30 8.20
CA GLU A 197 33.16 -12.27 9.64
C GLU A 197 33.75 -13.50 10.36
N SER A 198 33.61 -14.70 9.78
CA SER A 198 34.18 -15.92 10.36
C SER A 198 35.72 -15.93 10.43
N ARG A 199 36.41 -15.13 9.62
CA ARG A 199 37.88 -14.97 9.70
C ARG A 199 38.32 -13.93 10.73
N LEU A 200 37.49 -12.90 10.96
CA LEU A 200 37.74 -11.87 11.97
C LEU A 200 37.54 -12.38 13.41
N ASN A 201 36.61 -13.34 13.58
CA ASN A 201 36.29 -13.94 14.88
C ASN A 201 37.24 -15.10 15.28
N VAL A 202 38.40 -15.24 14.63
CA VAL A 202 39.46 -16.25 14.89
C VAL A 202 40.70 -15.56 15.43
#